data_AF-A0A925GSN0-F1
#
_entry.id   AF-A0A925GSN0-F1
#
_cell.length_a   1.000
_cell.length_b   1.000
_cell.length_c   1.000
_cell.angle_alpha   90.00
_cell.angle_beta   90.00
_cell.angle_gamma   90.00
#
_symmetry.space_group_name_H-M   'P 1'
#
loop_
_entity.id
_entity.type
_entity.pdbx_description
1 polymer ?
#
loop_
_entity_poly.entity_id
_entity_poly.type
_entity_poly.pdbx_seq_one_letter_code
_entity_poly.pdbx_strand_id
1 'polypeptide(L)'
;MDLEHLPVSGVPVVGLPVYGSIASGQTRPVPGWLSDLNLDPRRRVAAGLGASLVRQHQEELVDEAWRQAGNLERARREHGGALVAELVSSRLYARNMAPLSGANALVAMAPALPRMRAASTTAAAQLIASVVPGAVLDAAFRRILLTKAPLASRKAGQGIRRSVAMHNTLSVWPGALPPVSPRLVTKAKVREAIASGASLAPTTGTTASMMSLATASIPEAVPQKQQDMVTAFVAASASRQPAVQSVITPKALAWPSPSAPADPFRATARFASRVTLGDSTRVSDAAGVVTTPAFTQPLAAWLDPAYLLSGIDIPHDAAGLLESNSSFIEALIVGANHELARELLWRGVALDRTSTLLTRFFETRMSSASHDVAPIRGWKPEDRLGSHIPLGERSVIVLRSRIVSRLNEAAVFLARAEPDGPFRKPGATQVFPLFQGLPGLDTAYFGFEISPAELASEPGWYFVIQELAGAGRFGLDEVATPAMASWNDLAWPSVAVQGGYMAVSAKKPVPAQPRGLEWGRDAAHMAAITLQLPIRVAIHTSLLLPEKS
;
A
#
# COMPACT_ATOMS: atom_id res chain seq x y z
N MET A 1 11.30 -25.75 7.46
CA MET A 1 12.32 -26.03 8.48
C MET A 1 13.02 -27.28 7.99
N ASP A 2 13.76 -27.19 6.89
CA ASP A 2 14.45 -28.32 6.26
C ASP A 2 15.86 -27.88 5.88
N LEU A 3 16.74 -27.92 6.88
CA LEU A 3 18.19 -27.95 6.69
C LEU A 3 18.63 -29.40 6.78
N GLU A 4 18.25 -30.23 5.81
CA GLU A 4 18.99 -31.47 5.60
C GLU A 4 20.25 -31.12 4.79
N HIS A 5 21.23 -30.61 5.53
CA HIS A 5 22.63 -30.87 5.25
C HIS A 5 22.81 -32.37 5.47
N LEU A 6 23.02 -33.14 4.40
CA LEU A 6 23.44 -34.53 4.54
C LEU A 6 24.69 -34.52 5.43
N PRO A 7 24.62 -35.11 6.64
CA PRO A 7 25.74 -35.07 7.55
C PRO A 7 26.84 -35.95 6.97
N VAL A 8 27.98 -35.36 6.64
CA VAL A 8 29.21 -36.13 6.53
C VAL A 8 29.51 -36.61 7.95
N SER A 9 29.37 -37.91 8.20
CA SER A 9 29.65 -38.57 9.49
C SER A 9 28.92 -38.02 10.73
N GLY A 10 27.66 -37.58 10.61
CA GLY A 10 26.82 -37.22 11.78
C GLY A 10 27.12 -35.86 12.43
N VAL A 11 28.01 -35.04 11.87
CA VAL A 11 28.32 -33.69 12.37
C VAL A 11 27.54 -32.64 11.56
N PRO A 12 26.82 -31.70 12.18
CA PRO A 12 26.18 -30.60 11.46
C PRO A 12 27.26 -29.74 10.79
N VAL A 13 27.27 -29.72 9.46
CA VAL A 13 28.18 -28.87 8.69
C VAL A 13 27.64 -27.44 8.73
N VAL A 14 28.25 -26.58 9.54
CA VAL A 14 27.96 -25.14 9.54
C VAL A 14 28.62 -24.51 8.31
N GLY A 15 27.82 -24.25 7.28
CA GLY A 15 28.26 -23.55 6.08
C GLY A 15 28.43 -22.04 6.33
N LEU A 16 29.16 -21.38 5.44
CA LEU A 16 29.25 -19.93 5.42
C LEU A 16 27.86 -19.29 5.18
N PRO A 17 27.56 -18.12 5.78
CA PRO A 17 26.25 -17.48 5.67
C PRO A 17 25.94 -17.10 4.22
N VAL A 18 24.71 -17.37 3.77
CA VAL A 18 24.24 -17.01 2.43
C VAL A 18 23.67 -15.59 2.49
N TYR A 19 24.43 -14.62 2.00
CA TYR A 19 23.98 -13.24 1.88
C TYR A 19 22.80 -13.14 0.91
N GLY A 20 21.78 -12.36 1.27
CA GLY A 20 20.55 -12.23 0.49
C GLY A 20 19.48 -13.29 0.77
N SER A 21 19.74 -14.26 1.65
CA SER A 21 18.78 -15.35 1.97
C SER A 21 17.47 -14.88 2.62
N ILE A 22 17.52 -13.83 3.44
CA ILE A 22 16.33 -13.26 4.10
C ILE A 22 15.39 -12.61 3.07
N ALA A 23 15.94 -11.82 2.15
CA ALA A 23 15.17 -11.11 1.12
C ALA A 23 14.64 -12.05 0.02
N SER A 24 15.47 -13.01 -0.41
CA SER A 24 15.11 -14.00 -1.44
C SER A 24 14.27 -15.17 -0.91
N GLY A 25 14.31 -15.42 0.40
CA GLY A 25 13.74 -16.63 1.01
C GLY A 25 14.53 -17.92 0.70
N GLN A 26 15.65 -17.84 -0.02
CA GLN A 26 16.46 -18.99 -0.41
C GLN A 26 17.59 -19.23 0.59
N THR A 27 17.68 -20.45 1.11
CA THR A 27 18.72 -20.84 2.08
C THR A 27 19.99 -21.38 1.43
N ARG A 28 19.98 -21.57 0.11
CA ARG A 28 21.11 -22.07 -0.69
C ARG A 28 21.35 -21.14 -1.90
N PRO A 29 22.59 -20.99 -2.37
CA PRO A 29 22.89 -20.22 -3.57
C PRO A 29 22.28 -20.92 -4.79
N VAL A 30 21.14 -20.42 -5.27
CA VAL A 30 20.53 -20.84 -6.53
C VAL A 30 21.26 -20.20 -7.72
N PRO A 31 21.28 -20.85 -8.91
CA PRO A 31 21.88 -20.28 -10.11
C PRO A 31 21.37 -18.87 -10.42
N GLY A 32 22.26 -17.99 -10.87
CA GLY A 32 22.02 -16.55 -11.10
C GLY A 32 22.60 -15.69 -9.98
N TRP A 33 22.00 -14.53 -9.67
CA TRP A 33 22.63 -13.50 -8.83
C TRP A 33 23.05 -13.99 -7.44
N LEU A 34 22.31 -14.93 -6.84
CA LEU A 34 22.59 -15.45 -5.51
C LEU A 34 23.83 -16.35 -5.51
N SER A 35 24.01 -17.16 -6.56
CA SER A 35 25.24 -17.93 -6.79
C SER A 35 26.43 -17.02 -7.12
N ASP A 36 26.22 -16.05 -8.00
CA ASP A 36 27.17 -15.03 -8.40
C ASP A 36 27.73 -14.25 -7.20
N LEU A 37 26.87 -13.92 -6.24
CA LEU A 37 27.23 -13.21 -5.01
C LEU A 37 28.01 -14.08 -4.02
N ASN A 38 27.53 -15.30 -3.78
CA ASN A 38 28.00 -16.12 -2.66
C ASN A 38 29.14 -17.09 -3.02
N LEU A 39 29.27 -17.47 -4.30
CA LEU A 39 30.30 -18.40 -4.76
C LEU A 39 31.60 -17.69 -5.18
N ASP A 40 31.53 -16.46 -5.68
CA ASP A 40 32.71 -15.65 -5.99
C ASP A 40 33.26 -14.97 -4.72
N PRO A 41 34.52 -15.25 -4.30
CA PRO A 41 35.12 -14.62 -3.13
C PRO A 41 35.14 -13.09 -3.21
N ARG A 42 35.32 -12.48 -4.39
CA ARG A 42 35.41 -11.01 -4.55
C ARG A 42 34.08 -10.34 -4.18
N ARG A 43 32.99 -10.87 -4.72
CA ARG A 43 31.62 -10.39 -4.46
C ARG A 43 31.18 -10.73 -3.03
N ARG A 44 31.59 -11.87 -2.51
CA ARG A 44 31.32 -12.26 -1.13
C ARG A 44 32.01 -11.34 -0.12
N VAL A 45 33.25 -10.95 -0.37
CA VAL A 45 33.98 -9.96 0.46
C VAL A 45 33.25 -8.62 0.43
N ALA A 46 32.75 -8.17 -0.72
CA ALA A 46 31.95 -6.94 -0.81
C ALA A 46 30.66 -7.02 0.04
N ALA A 47 29.96 -8.16 0.00
CA ALA A 47 28.80 -8.39 0.89
C ALA A 47 29.18 -8.42 2.37
N GLY A 48 30.31 -9.05 2.71
CA GLY A 48 30.86 -9.03 4.07
C GLY A 48 31.22 -7.63 4.55
N LEU A 49 31.76 -6.79 3.66
CA LEU A 49 32.06 -5.39 3.93
C LEU A 49 30.77 -4.60 4.21
N GLY A 50 29.74 -4.76 3.37
CA GLY A 50 28.42 -4.15 3.62
C GLY A 50 27.81 -4.56 4.96
N ALA A 51 27.93 -5.84 5.33
CA ALA A 51 27.52 -6.31 6.65
C ALA A 51 28.35 -5.67 7.79
N SER A 52 29.66 -5.49 7.60
CA SER A 52 30.51 -4.85 8.59
C SER A 52 30.18 -3.36 8.80
N LEU A 53 29.82 -2.62 7.73
CA LEU A 53 29.38 -1.23 7.83
C LEU A 53 28.12 -1.11 8.68
N VAL A 54 27.15 -2.00 8.46
CA VAL A 54 25.93 -2.04 9.27
C VAL A 54 26.23 -2.34 10.74
N ARG A 55 27.15 -3.26 11.04
CA ARG A 55 27.54 -3.54 12.44
C ARG A 55 28.16 -2.33 13.13
N GLN A 56 28.93 -1.52 12.41
CA GLN A 56 29.53 -0.30 12.97
C GLN A 56 28.48 0.76 13.33
N HIS A 57 27.40 0.86 12.54
CA HIS A 57 26.31 1.82 12.74
C HIS A 57 25.01 1.21 13.28
N GLN A 58 25.09 0.01 13.88
CA GLN A 58 23.90 -0.79 14.16
C GLN A 58 22.94 -0.12 15.15
N GLU A 59 23.45 0.58 16.18
CA GLU A 59 22.58 1.19 17.19
C GLU A 59 21.80 2.37 16.58
N GLU A 60 22.44 3.21 15.78
CA GLU A 60 21.79 4.33 15.09
C GLU A 60 20.70 3.84 14.11
N LEU A 61 20.99 2.76 13.38
CA LEU A 61 20.05 2.15 12.43
C LEU A 61 18.86 1.49 13.13
N VAL A 62 19.09 0.80 14.25
CA VAL A 62 18.04 0.18 15.05
C VAL A 62 17.14 1.24 15.70
N ASP A 63 17.73 2.31 16.23
CA ASP A 63 16.99 3.42 16.82
C ASP A 63 16.12 4.14 15.78
N GLU A 64 16.66 4.38 14.59
CA GLU A 64 15.92 4.90 13.44
C GLU A 64 14.77 3.97 13.03
N ALA A 65 15.03 2.66 12.94
CA ALA A 65 14.00 1.68 12.61
C ALA A 65 12.84 1.72 13.61
N TRP A 66 13.13 1.80 14.92
CA TRP A 66 12.11 1.90 15.95
C TRP A 66 11.34 3.22 15.87
N ARG A 67 12.01 4.32 15.55
CA ARG A 67 11.36 5.62 15.38
C ARG A 67 10.39 5.60 14.20
N GLN A 68 10.79 4.99 13.08
CA GLN A 68 9.93 4.81 11.91
C GLN A 68 8.80 3.81 12.15
N ALA A 69 9.04 2.76 12.93
CA ALA A 69 8.01 1.76 13.28
C ALA A 69 6.91 2.35 14.18
N GLY A 70 7.21 3.38 14.96
CA GLY A 70 6.25 4.10 15.79
C GLY A 70 5.48 3.17 16.73
N ASN A 71 4.14 3.21 16.67
CA ASN A 71 3.25 2.42 17.54
C ASN A 71 3.03 0.97 17.04
N LEU A 72 4.06 0.33 16.48
CA LEU A 72 3.97 -1.02 15.89
C LEU A 72 3.43 -2.06 16.87
N GLU A 73 3.90 -2.05 18.12
CA GLU A 73 3.42 -3.02 19.11
C GLU A 73 1.94 -2.88 19.42
N ARG A 74 1.46 -1.63 19.54
CA ARG A 74 0.05 -1.35 19.78
C ARG A 74 -0.78 -1.86 18.60
N ALA A 75 -0.35 -1.55 17.37
CA ALA A 75 -1.02 -2.04 16.17
C ALA A 75 -1.06 -3.58 16.12
N ARG A 76 0.04 -4.25 16.50
CA ARG A 76 0.10 -5.71 16.54
C ARG A 76 -0.79 -6.32 17.62
N ARG A 77 -0.83 -5.73 18.83
CA ARG A 77 -1.74 -6.15 19.90
C ARG A 77 -3.20 -6.00 19.49
N GLU A 78 -3.56 -4.87 18.87
CA GLU A 78 -4.91 -4.60 18.37
C GLU A 78 -5.29 -5.56 17.22
N HIS A 79 -4.37 -5.83 16.29
CA HIS A 79 -4.58 -6.79 15.20
C HIS A 79 -4.74 -8.22 15.73
N GLY A 80 -3.89 -8.65 16.66
CA GLY A 80 -3.99 -9.97 17.30
C GLY A 80 -5.32 -10.13 18.06
N GLY A 81 -5.76 -9.09 18.79
CA GLY A 81 -7.07 -9.06 19.42
C GLY A 81 -8.22 -9.16 18.42
N ALA A 82 -8.10 -8.51 17.25
CA ALA A 82 -9.09 -8.60 16.17
C ALA A 82 -9.19 -10.03 15.60
N LEU A 83 -8.06 -10.71 15.36
CA LEU A 83 -8.03 -12.09 14.89
C LEU A 83 -8.66 -13.07 15.90
N VAL A 84 -8.33 -12.91 17.19
CA VAL A 84 -8.93 -13.74 18.25
C VAL A 84 -10.44 -13.48 18.36
N ALA A 85 -10.87 -12.21 18.30
CA ALA A 85 -12.29 -11.86 18.31
C ALA A 85 -13.04 -12.47 17.12
N GLU A 86 -12.39 -12.54 15.95
CA GLU A 86 -12.92 -13.18 14.75
C GLU A 86 -13.11 -14.69 14.92
N LEU A 87 -12.07 -15.39 15.39
CA LEU A 87 -12.12 -16.83 15.66
C LEU A 87 -13.16 -17.18 16.73
N VAL A 88 -13.25 -16.38 17.81
CA VAL A 88 -14.25 -16.60 18.86
C VAL A 88 -15.65 -16.32 18.34
N SER A 89 -15.85 -15.22 17.60
CA SER A 89 -17.16 -14.87 17.02
C SER A 89 -17.65 -15.93 16.04
N SER A 90 -16.78 -16.45 15.17
CA SER A 90 -17.13 -17.52 14.22
C SER A 90 -17.49 -18.82 14.93
N ARG A 91 -16.73 -19.22 15.96
CA ARG A 91 -17.05 -20.40 16.79
C ARG A 91 -18.36 -20.24 17.57
N LEU A 92 -18.58 -19.08 18.18
CA LEU A 92 -19.83 -18.78 18.90
C LEU A 92 -21.03 -18.76 17.95
N TYR A 93 -20.87 -18.20 16.74
CA TYR A 93 -21.92 -18.23 15.73
C TYR A 93 -22.24 -19.67 15.30
N ALA A 94 -21.24 -20.47 14.95
CA ALA A 94 -21.44 -21.86 14.53
C ALA A 94 -22.09 -22.71 15.62
N ARG A 95 -21.75 -22.47 16.90
CA ARG A 95 -22.31 -23.20 18.04
C ARG A 95 -23.72 -22.75 18.42
N ASN A 96 -23.96 -21.43 18.47
CA ASN A 96 -25.16 -20.87 19.10
C ASN A 96 -26.18 -20.33 18.10
N MET A 97 -25.74 -19.81 16.95
CA MET A 97 -26.60 -19.10 16.00
C MET A 97 -26.95 -19.95 14.78
N ALA A 98 -25.98 -20.65 14.18
CA ALA A 98 -26.20 -21.49 13.00
C ALA A 98 -27.22 -22.64 13.22
N PRO A 99 -27.32 -23.27 14.41
CA PRO A 99 -28.33 -24.31 14.66
C PRO A 99 -29.75 -23.77 14.88
N LEU A 100 -29.94 -22.44 15.00
CA LEU A 100 -31.25 -21.86 15.24
C LEU A 100 -32.07 -21.86 13.95
N SER A 101 -33.26 -22.47 14.01
CA SER A 101 -34.21 -22.51 12.89
C SER A 101 -35.61 -22.08 13.32
N GLY A 102 -36.38 -21.49 12.39
CA GLY A 102 -37.80 -21.14 12.59
C GLY A 102 -38.03 -20.15 13.73
N ALA A 103 -39.04 -20.40 14.56
CA ALA A 103 -39.45 -19.51 15.65
C ALA A 103 -38.35 -19.22 16.70
N ASN A 104 -37.45 -20.18 16.96
CA ASN A 104 -36.37 -19.99 17.94
C ASN A 104 -35.32 -18.99 17.45
N ALA A 105 -35.05 -18.98 16.14
CA ALA A 105 -34.15 -17.99 15.53
C ALA A 105 -34.75 -16.58 15.64
N LEU A 106 -36.05 -16.43 15.36
CA LEU A 106 -36.79 -15.17 15.46
C LEU A 106 -36.75 -14.60 16.89
N VAL A 107 -37.02 -15.45 17.87
CA VAL A 107 -37.10 -15.10 19.30
C VAL A 107 -35.72 -14.78 19.88
N ALA A 108 -34.69 -15.56 19.54
CA ALA A 108 -33.32 -15.32 19.98
C ALA A 108 -32.72 -14.04 19.36
N MET A 109 -33.04 -13.77 18.08
CA MET A 109 -32.50 -12.64 17.33
C MET A 109 -33.33 -11.36 17.46
N ALA A 110 -34.49 -11.40 18.13
CA ALA A 110 -35.42 -10.28 18.25
C ALA A 110 -34.77 -8.92 18.61
N PRO A 111 -33.83 -8.82 19.57
CA PRO A 111 -33.14 -7.55 19.88
C PRO A 111 -32.25 -7.03 18.76
N ALA A 112 -31.77 -7.90 17.88
CA ALA A 112 -30.87 -7.58 16.79
C ALA A 112 -31.60 -7.22 15.49
N LEU A 113 -32.85 -7.66 15.31
CA LEU A 113 -33.65 -7.42 14.09
C LEU A 113 -33.72 -5.95 13.64
N PRO A 114 -33.80 -4.94 14.53
CA PRO A 114 -33.81 -3.53 14.11
C PRO A 114 -32.49 -3.06 13.49
N ARG A 115 -31.37 -3.72 13.83
CA ARG A 115 -30.02 -3.39 13.35
C ARG A 115 -29.57 -4.29 12.20
N MET A 116 -30.34 -5.35 11.91
CA MET A 116 -30.07 -6.26 10.80
C MET A 116 -30.69 -5.70 9.51
N ARG A 117 -29.88 -5.59 8.47
CA ARG A 117 -30.32 -5.18 7.15
C ARG A 117 -30.90 -6.38 6.41
N ALA A 118 -32.08 -6.22 5.82
CA ALA A 118 -32.74 -7.20 4.96
C ALA A 118 -33.10 -6.50 3.64
N ALA A 119 -32.28 -6.73 2.60
CA ALA A 119 -32.35 -6.02 1.33
C ALA A 119 -32.32 -4.48 1.49
N SER A 120 -33.44 -3.79 1.18
CA SER A 120 -33.59 -2.34 1.26
C SER A 120 -34.16 -1.83 2.60
N THR A 121 -34.62 -2.72 3.48
CA THR A 121 -35.25 -2.37 4.77
C THR A 121 -34.56 -3.10 5.94
N THR A 122 -34.97 -2.84 7.18
CA THR A 122 -34.49 -3.61 8.34
C THR A 122 -35.27 -4.92 8.47
N ALA A 123 -34.64 -5.96 9.04
CA ALA A 123 -35.32 -7.23 9.28
C ALA A 123 -36.53 -7.06 10.21
N ALA A 124 -36.48 -6.11 11.16
CA ALA A 124 -37.63 -5.73 11.98
C ALA A 124 -38.77 -5.12 11.15
N ALA A 125 -38.47 -4.21 10.20
CA ALA A 125 -39.49 -3.61 9.34
C ALA A 125 -40.17 -4.65 8.44
N GLN A 126 -39.40 -5.62 7.91
CA GLN A 126 -39.97 -6.73 7.13
C GLN A 126 -40.86 -7.64 7.97
N LEU A 127 -40.52 -7.86 9.25
CA LEU A 127 -41.34 -8.67 10.14
C LEU A 127 -42.64 -7.94 10.54
N ILE A 128 -42.58 -6.64 10.81
CA ILE A 128 -43.78 -5.83 11.11
C ILE A 128 -44.74 -5.82 9.92
N ALA A 129 -44.21 -5.83 8.69
CA ALA A 129 -45.00 -5.95 7.47
C ALA A 129 -45.47 -7.40 7.16
N SER A 130 -45.14 -8.37 8.01
CA SER A 130 -45.49 -9.78 7.85
C SER A 130 -46.74 -10.16 8.64
N VAL A 131 -47.18 -11.42 8.47
CA VAL A 131 -48.34 -12.02 9.14
C VAL A 131 -48.00 -12.46 10.58
N VAL A 132 -46.72 -12.40 10.96
CA VAL A 132 -46.27 -12.72 12.32
C VAL A 132 -46.68 -11.59 13.27
N PRO A 133 -47.46 -11.85 14.33
CA PRO A 133 -47.84 -10.83 15.30
C PRO A 133 -46.61 -10.22 15.98
N GLY A 134 -46.55 -8.88 16.06
CA GLY A 134 -45.43 -8.18 16.71
C GLY A 134 -45.15 -8.62 18.15
N ALA A 135 -46.18 -9.09 18.87
CA ALA A 135 -46.08 -9.64 20.23
C ALA A 135 -45.14 -10.86 20.34
N VAL A 136 -44.85 -11.55 19.23
CA VAL A 136 -43.87 -12.64 19.17
C VAL A 136 -42.44 -12.16 19.46
N LEU A 137 -42.15 -10.87 19.24
CA LEU A 137 -40.85 -10.26 19.54
C LEU A 137 -40.72 -9.78 20.99
N ASP A 138 -41.82 -9.68 21.73
CA ASP A 138 -41.82 -9.10 23.06
C ASP A 138 -41.03 -9.94 24.08
N ALA A 139 -40.46 -9.26 25.06
CA ALA A 139 -39.72 -9.90 26.15
C ALA A 139 -40.60 -10.88 26.97
N ALA A 140 -41.92 -10.66 27.00
CA ALA A 140 -42.86 -11.57 27.66
C ALA A 140 -42.96 -12.92 26.92
N PHE A 141 -43.14 -12.89 25.60
CA PHE A 141 -43.21 -14.10 24.76
C PHE A 141 -41.90 -14.89 24.81
N ARG A 142 -40.75 -14.19 24.77
CA ARG A 142 -39.41 -14.80 24.91
C ARG A 142 -39.25 -15.53 26.24
N ARG A 143 -39.70 -14.94 27.36
CA ARG A 143 -39.64 -15.58 28.68
C ARG A 143 -40.48 -16.86 28.74
N ILE A 144 -41.67 -16.87 28.14
CA ILE A 144 -42.56 -18.05 28.09
C ILE A 144 -41.94 -19.21 27.29
N LEU A 145 -41.24 -18.90 26.20
CA LEU A 145 -40.53 -19.92 25.41
C LEU A 145 -39.30 -20.47 26.15
N LEU A 146 -38.60 -19.63 26.92
CA LEU A 146 -37.44 -20.02 27.72
C LEU A 146 -37.80 -20.88 28.94
N THR A 147 -38.99 -20.70 29.54
CA THR A 147 -39.44 -21.46 30.72
C THR A 147 -39.91 -22.87 30.40
N LYS A 148 -40.28 -23.18 29.15
CA LYS A 148 -40.71 -24.53 28.72
C LYS A 148 -39.55 -25.47 28.28
N ALA A 149 -38.29 -25.05 28.46
CA ALA A 149 -37.11 -25.87 28.14
C ALA A 149 -36.61 -26.65 29.38
N PRO A 150 -36.49 -27.99 29.33
CA PRO A 150 -36.10 -28.79 30.48
C PRO A 150 -34.65 -28.52 30.93
N LEU A 151 -34.40 -28.44 32.24
CA LEU A 151 -33.09 -28.14 32.85
C LEU A 151 -31.97 -29.12 32.41
N ALA A 152 -32.30 -30.39 32.13
CA ALA A 152 -31.35 -31.39 31.62
C ALA A 152 -30.75 -31.02 30.24
N SER A 153 -31.50 -30.28 29.42
CA SER A 153 -31.01 -29.80 28.11
C SER A 153 -29.92 -28.72 28.21
N ARG A 154 -29.83 -28.02 29.34
CA ARG A 154 -28.83 -26.96 29.57
C ARG A 154 -27.43 -27.51 29.86
N LYS A 155 -27.32 -28.76 30.35
CA LYS A 155 -26.03 -29.40 30.69
C LYS A 155 -25.39 -30.19 29.53
N ALA A 156 -26.16 -30.58 28.52
CA ALA A 156 -25.68 -31.51 27.48
C ALA A 156 -24.93 -30.86 26.30
N GLY A 157 -24.85 -29.53 26.22
CA GLY A 157 -24.17 -28.83 25.10
C GLY A 157 -24.77 -29.07 23.71
N GLN A 158 -25.79 -29.91 23.60
CA GLN A 158 -26.52 -30.19 22.36
C GLN A 158 -27.77 -29.31 22.31
N GLY A 159 -27.81 -28.43 21.30
CA GLY A 159 -29.00 -27.61 21.02
C GLY A 159 -30.19 -28.51 20.69
N ILE A 160 -31.12 -28.66 21.63
CA ILE A 160 -32.35 -29.42 21.37
C ILE A 160 -33.26 -28.61 20.45
N ARG A 161 -33.46 -29.13 19.24
CA ARG A 161 -34.49 -28.69 18.30
C ARG A 161 -35.87 -28.81 18.94
N ARG A 162 -36.47 -27.70 19.34
CA ARG A 162 -37.92 -27.56 19.37
C ARG A 162 -38.29 -26.39 18.48
N SER A 163 -38.39 -26.64 17.17
CA SER A 163 -39.07 -25.70 16.29
C SER A 163 -40.52 -25.60 16.77
N VAL A 164 -40.91 -24.48 17.36
CA VAL A 164 -42.34 -24.16 17.45
C VAL A 164 -42.79 -23.92 16.01
N ALA A 165 -43.61 -24.84 15.48
CA ALA A 165 -44.23 -24.66 14.18
C ALA A 165 -45.20 -23.47 14.30
N MET A 166 -44.82 -22.33 13.73
CA MET A 166 -45.77 -21.25 13.51
C MET A 166 -46.59 -21.63 12.29
N HIS A 167 -47.81 -22.12 12.53
CA HIS A 167 -48.76 -22.37 11.46
C HIS A 167 -49.34 -21.02 11.02
N ASN A 168 -49.14 -20.65 9.76
CA ASN A 168 -49.92 -19.60 9.10
C ASN A 168 -51.36 -20.13 8.97
N THR A 169 -52.16 -19.98 10.02
CA THR A 169 -53.61 -20.17 9.88
C THR A 169 -54.14 -19.00 9.08
N LEU A 170 -54.81 -19.30 7.95
CA LEU A 170 -55.62 -18.32 7.23
C LEU A 170 -56.61 -17.70 8.21
N SER A 171 -56.35 -16.48 8.67
CA SER A 171 -57.30 -15.74 9.49
C SER A 171 -58.35 -15.12 8.56
N VAL A 172 -59.47 -15.81 8.40
CA VAL A 172 -60.67 -15.24 7.78
C VAL A 172 -61.26 -14.26 8.77
N TRP A 173 -61.23 -12.97 8.46
CA TRP A 173 -62.00 -11.98 9.21
C TRP A 173 -63.47 -12.13 8.81
N PRO A 174 -64.38 -12.48 9.73
CA PRO A 174 -65.80 -12.43 9.41
C PRO A 174 -66.16 -10.96 9.15
N GLY A 175 -66.75 -10.68 7.99
CA GLY A 175 -67.50 -9.43 7.81
C GLY A 175 -68.63 -9.35 8.84
N ALA A 176 -69.17 -8.15 9.06
CA ALA A 176 -70.20 -7.87 10.07
C ALA A 176 -71.25 -8.99 10.17
N LEU A 177 -71.48 -9.47 11.39
CA LEU A 177 -72.52 -10.48 11.68
C LEU A 177 -73.87 -9.96 11.13
N PRO A 178 -74.60 -10.77 10.34
CA PRO A 178 -75.90 -10.34 9.83
C PRO A 178 -76.85 -10.04 11.02
N PRO A 179 -77.73 -9.03 10.91
CA PRO A 179 -78.64 -8.66 11.99
C PRO A 179 -79.55 -9.83 12.36
N VAL A 180 -79.58 -10.17 13.65
CA VAL A 180 -80.44 -11.24 14.20
C VAL A 180 -81.88 -10.73 14.26
N SER A 181 -82.85 -11.46 13.71
CA SER A 181 -84.27 -11.10 13.82
C SER A 181 -84.87 -11.52 15.18
N PRO A 182 -85.90 -10.82 15.72
CA PRO A 182 -86.34 -10.97 17.11
C PRO A 182 -87.12 -12.26 17.45
N ARG A 183 -87.31 -13.20 16.51
CA ARG A 183 -88.11 -14.41 16.73
C ARG A 183 -87.39 -15.65 16.23
N LEU A 184 -86.69 -16.34 17.13
CA LEU A 184 -86.15 -17.67 16.93
C LEU A 184 -87.29 -18.68 16.76
N VAL A 185 -87.48 -19.19 15.54
CA VAL A 185 -88.28 -20.41 15.33
C VAL A 185 -87.45 -21.58 15.87
N THR A 186 -87.85 -22.15 16.99
CA THR A 186 -87.15 -23.24 17.65
C THR A 186 -87.30 -24.55 16.88
N LYS A 187 -86.29 -25.44 16.96
CA LYS A 187 -86.28 -26.79 16.34
C LYS A 187 -87.54 -27.61 16.62
N ALA A 188 -88.27 -27.34 17.71
CA ALA A 188 -89.52 -27.98 18.06
C ALA A 188 -90.66 -27.65 17.07
N LYS A 189 -90.83 -26.37 16.69
CA LYS A 189 -91.87 -25.93 15.73
C LYS A 189 -91.64 -26.46 14.32
N VAL A 190 -90.37 -26.64 13.93
CA VAL A 190 -90.00 -27.24 12.64
C VAL A 190 -90.25 -28.75 12.66
N ARG A 191 -90.04 -29.43 13.80
CA ARG A 191 -90.37 -30.86 13.97
C ARG A 191 -91.87 -31.13 13.95
N GLU A 192 -92.69 -30.24 14.52
CA GLU A 192 -94.16 -30.33 14.47
C GLU A 192 -94.70 -30.17 13.05
N ALA A 193 -94.09 -29.30 12.22
CA ALA A 193 -94.49 -29.10 10.83
C ALA A 193 -94.04 -30.24 9.88
N ILE A 194 -93.00 -30.99 10.24
CA ILE A 194 -92.46 -32.12 9.46
C ILE A 194 -93.11 -33.45 9.86
N ALA A 195 -93.84 -33.50 11.00
CA ALA A 195 -94.52 -34.71 11.48
C ALA A 195 -95.74 -35.14 10.63
N SER A 196 -96.14 -34.37 9.61
CA SER A 196 -97.09 -34.80 8.58
C SER A 196 -96.39 -35.00 7.23
N GLY A 197 -95.68 -36.13 7.10
CA GLY A 197 -95.36 -36.77 5.81
C GLY A 197 -94.03 -36.39 5.14
N ALA A 198 -92.99 -37.19 5.42
CA ALA A 198 -91.99 -37.74 4.47
C ALA A 198 -90.60 -37.92 5.15
N SER A 199 -90.07 -39.14 5.10
CA SER A 199 -88.75 -39.53 5.60
C SER A 199 -87.64 -39.17 4.61
N LEU A 200 -86.55 -38.57 5.08
CA LEU A 200 -85.27 -38.49 4.36
C LEU A 200 -84.10 -38.73 5.33
N ALA A 201 -83.29 -39.75 5.04
CA ALA A 201 -82.10 -40.14 5.81
C ALA A 201 -80.91 -39.18 5.55
N PRO A 202 -80.02 -38.94 6.52
CA PRO A 202 -78.86 -38.06 6.33
C PRO A 202 -77.68 -38.81 5.70
N THR A 203 -77.18 -38.34 4.56
CA THR A 203 -75.88 -38.71 4.01
C THR A 203 -74.83 -37.64 4.32
N THR A 204 -73.67 -38.12 4.75
CA THR A 204 -72.45 -37.37 5.08
C THR A 204 -71.77 -36.84 3.81
N GLY A 205 -71.59 -35.53 3.70
CA GLY A 205 -70.88 -34.93 2.57
C GLY A 205 -70.72 -33.41 2.67
N THR A 206 -69.48 -32.97 2.75
CA THR A 206 -68.98 -31.59 2.86
C THR A 206 -69.37 -30.68 1.68
N THR A 207 -70.07 -29.58 2.00
CA THR A 207 -70.06 -28.22 1.39
C THR A 207 -70.27 -27.99 -0.11
N ALA A 208 -70.50 -29.00 -0.95
CA ALA A 208 -70.84 -28.79 -2.37
C ALA A 208 -72.34 -28.98 -2.72
N SER A 209 -73.18 -29.43 -1.78
CA SER A 209 -74.59 -29.76 -2.06
C SER A 209 -75.62 -28.64 -1.82
N MET A 210 -75.23 -27.42 -1.44
CA MET A 210 -76.20 -26.33 -1.19
C MET A 210 -76.50 -25.44 -2.40
N MET A 211 -75.71 -25.48 -3.48
CA MET A 211 -75.98 -24.69 -4.70
C MET A 211 -76.84 -25.43 -5.74
N SER A 212 -77.04 -26.74 -5.66
CA SER A 212 -77.85 -27.49 -6.64
C SER A 212 -79.34 -27.61 -6.27
N LEU A 213 -79.79 -27.02 -5.15
CA LEU A 213 -81.22 -26.89 -4.83
C LEU A 213 -81.87 -25.64 -5.44
N ALA A 214 -81.08 -24.68 -5.95
CA ALA A 214 -81.58 -23.43 -6.51
C ALA A 214 -82.13 -23.58 -7.95
N THR A 215 -82.04 -24.77 -8.54
CA THR A 215 -82.41 -25.02 -9.95
C THR A 215 -83.32 -26.24 -10.13
N ALA A 216 -83.93 -26.74 -9.05
CA ALA A 216 -84.92 -27.81 -9.12
C ALA A 216 -86.32 -27.22 -9.19
N SER A 217 -86.99 -27.36 -10.34
CA SER A 217 -88.40 -27.01 -10.54
C SER A 217 -89.27 -27.80 -9.54
N ILE A 218 -90.10 -27.09 -8.77
CA ILE A 218 -91.02 -27.72 -7.81
C ILE A 218 -92.14 -28.43 -8.62
N PRO A 219 -92.38 -29.74 -8.44
CA PRO A 219 -93.50 -30.42 -9.09
C PRO A 219 -94.84 -29.82 -8.64
N GLU A 220 -95.77 -29.64 -9.58
CA GLU A 220 -97.05 -28.91 -9.49
C GLU A 220 -98.08 -29.47 -8.48
N ALA A 221 -97.70 -30.46 -7.65
CA ALA A 221 -98.58 -31.11 -6.67
C ALA A 221 -98.38 -30.62 -5.21
N VAL A 222 -97.67 -29.50 -5.00
CA VAL A 222 -97.41 -28.93 -3.66
C VAL A 222 -98.30 -27.69 -3.43
N PRO A 223 -99.04 -27.57 -2.31
CA PRO A 223 -99.87 -26.41 -1.99
C PRO A 223 -99.09 -25.08 -2.02
N GLN A 224 -99.66 -24.03 -2.62
CA GLN A 224 -99.02 -22.72 -2.86
C GLN A 224 -98.29 -22.15 -1.62
N LYS A 225 -98.88 -22.30 -0.43
CA LYS A 225 -98.32 -21.86 0.85
C LYS A 225 -96.94 -22.45 1.17
N GLN A 226 -96.67 -23.69 0.76
CA GLN A 226 -95.39 -24.35 0.98
C GLN A 226 -94.34 -23.89 -0.04
N GLN A 227 -94.75 -23.60 -1.28
CA GLN A 227 -93.88 -23.01 -2.31
C GLN A 227 -93.42 -21.60 -1.90
N ASP A 228 -94.32 -20.77 -1.38
CA ASP A 228 -93.99 -19.43 -0.87
C ASP A 228 -93.01 -19.51 0.31
N MET A 229 -93.18 -20.51 1.18
CA MET A 229 -92.32 -20.71 2.34
C MET A 229 -90.89 -21.14 1.95
N VAL A 230 -90.76 -22.03 0.95
CA VAL A 230 -89.45 -22.44 0.42
C VAL A 230 -88.78 -21.27 -0.32
N THR A 231 -89.52 -20.53 -1.13
CA THR A 231 -89.00 -19.36 -1.86
C THR A 231 -88.55 -18.26 -0.91
N ALA A 232 -89.33 -17.98 0.14
CA ALA A 232 -88.96 -17.05 1.20
C ALA A 232 -87.74 -17.53 2.00
N PHE A 233 -87.61 -18.85 2.24
CA PHE A 233 -86.45 -19.43 2.91
C PHE A 233 -85.17 -19.30 2.06
N VAL A 234 -85.25 -19.58 0.75
CA VAL A 234 -84.11 -19.47 -0.17
C VAL A 234 -83.67 -18.01 -0.29
N ALA A 235 -84.60 -17.07 -0.47
CA ALA A 235 -84.31 -15.63 -0.50
C ALA A 235 -83.71 -15.12 0.82
N ALA A 236 -84.21 -15.62 1.96
CA ALA A 236 -83.65 -15.30 3.28
C ALA A 236 -82.31 -16.00 3.58
N SER A 237 -81.95 -17.06 2.85
CA SER A 237 -80.64 -17.72 2.97
C SER A 237 -79.57 -17.03 2.12
N ALA A 238 -79.95 -16.53 0.94
CA ALA A 238 -79.07 -15.80 0.04
C ALA A 238 -78.56 -14.49 0.68
N SER A 239 -79.39 -13.83 1.49
CA SER A 239 -79.01 -12.63 2.26
C SER A 239 -78.15 -12.89 3.50
N ARG A 240 -77.86 -14.16 3.85
CA ARG A 240 -77.10 -14.55 5.05
C ARG A 240 -75.65 -14.98 4.78
N GLN A 241 -75.15 -14.92 3.54
CA GLN A 241 -73.75 -15.25 3.27
C GLN A 241 -72.83 -14.08 3.67
N PRO A 242 -71.79 -14.30 4.50
CA PRO A 242 -70.84 -13.25 4.86
C PRO A 242 -70.00 -12.86 3.64
N ALA A 243 -69.92 -11.56 3.33
CA ALA A 243 -69.06 -11.04 2.28
C ALA A 243 -67.58 -11.23 2.68
N VAL A 244 -66.86 -12.12 2.00
CA VAL A 244 -65.40 -12.26 2.14
C VAL A 244 -64.74 -11.06 1.46
N GLN A 245 -64.33 -10.05 2.24
CA GLN A 245 -63.87 -8.76 1.68
C GLN A 245 -62.46 -8.78 1.08
N SER A 246 -61.60 -9.76 1.40
CA SER A 246 -60.40 -10.07 0.62
C SER A 246 -59.65 -11.26 1.23
N VAL A 247 -59.12 -12.14 0.37
CA VAL A 247 -58.15 -13.16 0.78
C VAL A 247 -56.77 -12.55 0.61
N ILE A 248 -56.22 -11.94 1.65
CA ILE A 248 -54.82 -11.52 1.65
C ILE A 248 -53.98 -12.79 1.67
N THR A 249 -53.35 -13.11 0.54
CA THR A 249 -52.42 -14.25 0.49
C THR A 249 -51.22 -13.89 1.37
N PRO A 250 -50.96 -14.63 2.47
CA PRO A 250 -49.91 -14.25 3.39
C PRO A 250 -48.56 -14.33 2.68
N LYS A 251 -47.83 -13.21 2.62
CA LYS A 251 -46.44 -13.22 2.13
C LYS A 251 -45.64 -14.06 3.11
N ALA A 252 -45.24 -15.27 2.68
CA ALA A 252 -44.42 -16.14 3.50
C ALA A 252 -43.18 -15.37 3.96
N LEU A 253 -42.95 -15.28 5.27
CA LEU A 253 -41.74 -14.71 5.81
C LEU A 253 -40.59 -15.62 5.39
N ALA A 254 -39.91 -15.26 4.30
CA ALA A 254 -38.59 -15.81 4.02
C ALA A 254 -37.69 -15.29 5.13
N TRP A 255 -37.33 -16.17 6.07
CA TRP A 255 -36.33 -15.84 7.07
C TRP A 255 -35.09 -15.37 6.31
N PRO A 256 -34.60 -14.14 6.50
CA PRO A 256 -33.27 -13.82 6.04
C PRO A 256 -32.39 -14.79 6.82
N SER A 257 -31.90 -15.83 6.14
CA SER A 257 -30.82 -16.65 6.71
C SER A 257 -29.83 -15.63 7.22
N PRO A 258 -29.57 -15.54 8.55
CA PRO A 258 -28.63 -14.58 9.05
C PRO A 258 -27.38 -14.90 8.26
N SER A 259 -27.00 -13.99 7.36
CA SER A 259 -25.78 -14.19 6.59
C SER A 259 -24.75 -14.50 7.64
N ALA A 260 -24.21 -15.72 7.59
CA ALA A 260 -23.19 -16.17 8.54
C ALA A 260 -22.23 -15.01 8.67
N PRO A 261 -22.06 -14.43 9.89
CA PRO A 261 -21.75 -13.03 10.13
C PRO A 261 -20.93 -12.52 8.97
N ALA A 262 -21.62 -11.85 8.03
CA ALA A 262 -21.17 -11.75 6.65
C ALA A 262 -19.65 -11.50 6.58
N ASP A 263 -18.97 -12.54 6.13
CA ASP A 263 -17.54 -12.73 5.99
C ASP A 263 -16.64 -12.74 7.25
N PRO A 264 -15.63 -13.63 7.30
CA PRO A 264 -14.56 -13.61 8.31
C PRO A 264 -13.94 -12.19 8.46
N PHE A 265 -13.92 -11.40 7.40
CA PHE A 265 -13.20 -10.13 7.33
C PHE A 265 -13.71 -8.96 8.21
N ARG A 266 -14.72 -9.06 9.08
CA ARG A 266 -15.27 -7.84 9.75
C ARG A 266 -14.48 -7.30 10.93
N ALA A 267 -13.88 -8.14 11.77
CA ALA A 267 -13.08 -7.64 12.89
C ALA A 267 -11.75 -7.07 12.40
N THR A 268 -11.11 -7.78 11.48
CA THR A 268 -9.92 -7.38 10.72
C THR A 268 -10.17 -6.17 9.82
N ALA A 269 -11.31 -6.07 9.12
CA ALA A 269 -11.67 -4.86 8.36
C ALA A 269 -11.96 -3.66 9.28
N ARG A 270 -12.55 -3.87 10.46
CA ARG A 270 -12.72 -2.80 11.46
C ARG A 270 -11.39 -2.34 12.04
N PHE A 271 -10.43 -3.26 12.21
CA PHE A 271 -9.06 -2.90 12.57
C PHE A 271 -8.45 -2.04 11.46
N ALA A 272 -8.50 -2.50 10.21
CA ALA A 272 -7.98 -1.77 9.06
C ALA A 272 -8.63 -0.39 8.88
N SER A 273 -9.92 -0.24 9.22
CA SER A 273 -10.61 1.04 9.12
C SER A 273 -10.38 2.00 10.30
N ARG A 274 -9.83 1.52 11.42
CA ARG A 274 -9.67 2.31 12.66
C ARG A 274 -8.22 2.62 13.01
N VAL A 275 -7.28 1.80 12.55
CA VAL A 275 -5.86 1.96 12.82
C VAL A 275 -5.19 2.62 11.63
N THR A 276 -4.76 3.86 11.82
CA THR A 276 -3.87 4.53 10.88
C THR A 276 -2.47 3.96 11.08
N LEU A 277 -2.08 3.06 10.17
CA LEU A 277 -0.69 2.61 10.05
C LEU A 277 0.10 3.72 9.35
N GLY A 278 1.30 4.02 9.85
CA GLY A 278 2.20 4.96 9.16
C GLY A 278 2.73 4.36 7.86
N ASP A 279 3.40 5.17 7.04
CA ASP A 279 3.89 4.78 5.71
C ASP A 279 4.84 3.58 5.71
N SER A 280 5.59 3.40 6.80
CA SER A 280 6.52 2.30 7.03
C SER A 280 5.85 1.02 7.56
N THR A 281 4.53 0.99 7.77
CA THR A 281 3.84 -0.15 8.39
C THR A 281 2.66 -0.65 7.57
N ARG A 282 2.53 -1.96 7.46
CA ARG A 282 1.45 -2.61 6.70
C ARG A 282 1.00 -3.90 7.35
N VAL A 283 -0.20 -4.34 7.01
CA VAL A 283 -0.68 -5.68 7.37
C VAL A 283 -0.21 -6.66 6.29
N SER A 284 0.46 -7.72 6.71
CA SER A 284 0.85 -8.88 5.91
C SER A 284 -0.06 -10.05 6.25
N ASP A 285 -0.55 -10.75 5.23
CA ASP A 285 -1.43 -11.91 5.41
C ASP A 285 -0.77 -13.06 6.20
N ALA A 286 0.56 -13.21 6.08
CA ALA A 286 1.31 -14.29 6.72
C ALA A 286 1.90 -13.89 8.09
N ALA A 287 2.33 -12.64 8.24
CA ALA A 287 3.10 -12.18 9.41
C ALA A 287 2.35 -11.19 10.31
N GLY A 288 1.11 -10.81 9.96
CA GLY A 288 0.34 -9.79 10.66
C GLY A 288 0.88 -8.39 10.40
N VAL A 289 0.86 -7.50 11.39
CA VAL A 289 1.39 -6.14 11.24
C VAL A 289 2.91 -6.18 11.19
N VAL A 290 3.46 -5.72 10.07
CA VAL A 290 4.91 -5.65 9.81
C VAL A 290 5.33 -4.23 9.46
N THR A 291 6.60 -3.93 9.68
CA THR A 291 7.23 -2.66 9.31
C THR A 291 8.31 -2.85 8.24
N THR A 292 8.49 -1.81 7.42
CA THR A 292 9.47 -1.65 6.36
C THR A 292 10.13 -0.28 6.53
N PRO A 293 11.05 -0.12 7.49
CA PRO A 293 11.77 1.13 7.64
C PRO A 293 12.65 1.37 6.41
N ALA A 294 12.70 2.61 5.96
CA ALA A 294 13.46 3.04 4.79
C ALA A 294 14.60 3.95 5.23
N PHE A 295 15.81 3.63 4.79
CA PHE A 295 17.03 4.33 5.16
C PHE A 295 17.57 5.11 3.96
N THR A 296 17.77 6.41 4.15
CA THR A 296 18.27 7.32 3.11
C THR A 296 19.77 7.55 3.18
N GLN A 297 20.45 7.02 4.22
CA GLN A 297 21.89 7.17 4.39
C GLN A 297 22.64 6.48 3.23
N PRO A 298 23.56 7.18 2.54
CA PRO A 298 24.35 6.59 1.47
C PRO A 298 25.48 5.72 2.04
N LEU A 299 25.58 4.46 1.62
CA LEU A 299 26.62 3.55 2.11
C LEU A 299 28.05 3.96 1.73
N ALA A 300 28.24 4.68 0.63
CA ALA A 300 29.55 5.19 0.23
C ALA A 300 30.15 6.17 1.26
N ALA A 301 29.32 6.84 2.06
CA ALA A 301 29.80 7.75 3.10
C ALA A 301 30.42 7.02 4.30
N TRP A 302 30.07 5.75 4.52
CA TRP A 302 30.65 4.91 5.58
C TRP A 302 31.81 4.06 5.10
N LEU A 303 31.99 3.97 3.79
CA LEU A 303 33.02 3.15 3.18
C LEU A 303 34.38 3.84 3.28
N ASP A 304 35.42 3.08 3.61
CA ASP A 304 36.79 3.60 3.51
C ASP A 304 37.07 4.03 2.05
N PRO A 305 37.58 5.25 1.84
CA PRO A 305 37.98 5.76 0.52
C PRO A 305 38.80 4.79 -0.34
N ALA A 306 39.62 3.94 0.28
CA ALA A 306 40.43 2.94 -0.41
C ALA A 306 39.59 1.90 -1.19
N TYR A 307 38.34 1.63 -0.75
CA TYR A 307 37.43 0.73 -1.48
C TYR A 307 36.69 1.42 -2.62
N LEU A 308 36.55 2.76 -2.61
CA LEU A 308 35.91 3.49 -3.69
C LEU A 308 36.80 3.54 -4.95
N LEU A 309 38.12 3.65 -4.76
CA LEU A 309 39.12 3.71 -5.84
C LEU A 309 40.12 2.55 -5.71
N SER A 310 39.62 1.33 -5.52
CA SER A 310 40.49 0.19 -5.25
C SER A 310 41.40 -0.14 -6.44
N GLY A 311 42.71 -0.12 -6.22
CA GLY A 311 43.70 -0.54 -7.22
C GLY A 311 44.06 0.51 -8.27
N ILE A 312 43.66 1.78 -8.08
CA ILE A 312 44.01 2.89 -8.98
C ILE A 312 44.76 3.95 -8.18
N ASP A 313 46.02 4.20 -8.55
CA ASP A 313 46.77 5.37 -8.06
C ASP A 313 46.67 6.49 -9.10
N ILE A 314 45.87 7.51 -8.78
CA ILE A 314 45.64 8.64 -9.68
C ILE A 314 46.74 9.67 -9.42
N PRO A 315 47.51 10.11 -10.43
CA PRO A 315 48.52 11.15 -10.25
C PRO A 315 47.93 12.45 -9.71
N HIS A 316 48.77 13.27 -9.07
CA HIS A 316 48.36 14.62 -8.69
C HIS A 316 48.04 15.48 -9.93
N ASP A 317 47.01 16.32 -9.80
CA ASP A 317 46.50 17.22 -10.84
C ASP A 317 46.09 16.49 -12.13
N ALA A 318 45.50 15.30 -11.97
CA ALA A 318 44.98 14.48 -13.05
C ALA A 318 43.46 14.26 -12.92
N ALA A 319 42.82 14.07 -14.08
CA ALA A 319 41.43 13.63 -14.17
C ALA A 319 41.36 12.39 -15.05
N GLY A 320 40.38 11.53 -14.79
CA GLY A 320 40.17 10.30 -15.56
C GLY A 320 38.72 9.85 -15.55
N LEU A 321 38.36 9.05 -16.56
CA LEU A 321 37.06 8.39 -16.64
C LEU A 321 37.14 6.98 -16.05
N LEU A 322 36.21 6.66 -15.15
CA LEU A 322 36.03 5.34 -14.55
C LEU A 322 34.62 4.82 -14.81
N GLU A 323 34.49 3.51 -14.74
CA GLU A 323 33.20 2.81 -14.78
C GLU A 323 32.78 2.39 -13.37
N SER A 324 31.48 2.47 -13.10
CA SER A 324 30.91 1.95 -11.87
C SER A 324 30.94 0.42 -11.85
N ASN A 325 31.52 -0.16 -10.80
CA ASN A 325 31.45 -1.62 -10.57
C ASN A 325 30.09 -2.00 -9.97
N SER A 326 29.09 -2.21 -10.84
CA SER A 326 27.72 -2.52 -10.43
C SER A 326 27.61 -3.80 -9.60
N SER A 327 28.38 -4.85 -9.93
CA SER A 327 28.36 -6.10 -9.16
C SER A 327 28.89 -5.90 -7.73
N PHE A 328 29.88 -5.03 -7.52
CA PHE A 328 30.39 -4.68 -6.19
C PHE A 328 29.33 -3.92 -5.38
N ILE A 329 28.70 -2.91 -5.98
CA ILE A 329 27.67 -2.09 -5.32
C ILE A 329 26.48 -2.96 -4.90
N GLU A 330 25.98 -3.81 -5.80
CA GLU A 330 24.88 -4.73 -5.49
C GLU A 330 25.27 -5.73 -4.39
N ALA A 331 26.46 -6.31 -4.47
CA ALA A 331 26.93 -7.23 -3.44
C ALA A 331 26.99 -6.58 -2.05
N LEU A 332 27.54 -5.37 -1.98
CA LEU A 332 27.67 -4.59 -0.76
C LEU A 332 26.30 -4.25 -0.17
N ILE A 333 25.37 -3.77 -1.00
CA ILE A 333 23.99 -3.45 -0.58
C ILE A 333 23.25 -4.70 -0.10
N VAL A 334 23.36 -5.83 -0.80
CA VAL A 334 22.73 -7.09 -0.37
C VAL A 334 23.29 -7.56 0.98
N GLY A 335 24.60 -7.47 1.17
CA GLY A 335 25.26 -7.80 2.42
C GLY A 335 24.82 -6.92 3.58
N ALA A 336 24.77 -5.61 3.36
CA ALA A 336 24.28 -4.62 4.34
C ALA A 336 22.82 -4.89 4.73
N ASN A 337 21.93 -5.07 3.75
CA ASN A 337 20.52 -5.40 4.02
C ASN A 337 20.35 -6.72 4.76
N HIS A 338 21.17 -7.73 4.43
CA HIS A 338 21.12 -9.02 5.10
C HIS A 338 21.47 -8.90 6.59
N GLU A 339 22.53 -8.16 6.93
CA GLU A 339 22.93 -7.95 8.32
C GLU A 339 21.91 -7.07 9.07
N LEU A 340 21.43 -5.99 8.45
CA LEU A 340 20.46 -5.10 9.09
C LEU A 340 19.14 -5.82 9.35
N ALA A 341 18.63 -6.58 8.37
CA ALA A 341 17.41 -7.36 8.56
C ALA A 341 17.59 -8.42 9.65
N ARG A 342 18.75 -9.07 9.72
CA ARG A 342 19.07 -10.03 10.78
C ARG A 342 19.07 -9.36 12.16
N GLU A 343 19.71 -8.21 12.31
CA GLU A 343 19.80 -7.49 13.58
C GLU A 343 18.43 -6.99 14.03
N LEU A 344 17.64 -6.38 13.13
CA LEU A 344 16.29 -5.92 13.44
C LEU A 344 15.37 -7.08 13.87
N LEU A 345 15.47 -8.23 13.19
CA LEU A 345 14.74 -9.44 13.59
C LEU A 345 15.20 -9.96 14.95
N TRP A 346 16.50 -9.91 15.25
CA TRP A 346 17.06 -10.31 16.54
C TRP A 346 16.60 -9.39 17.68
N ARG A 347 16.52 -8.07 17.43
CA ARG A 347 15.97 -7.05 18.34
C ARG A 347 14.44 -7.11 18.49
N GLY A 348 13.76 -8.02 17.77
CA GLY A 348 12.32 -8.23 17.88
C GLY A 348 11.45 -7.28 17.05
N VAL A 349 12.04 -6.48 16.16
CA VAL A 349 11.28 -5.64 15.22
C VAL A 349 10.48 -6.55 14.28
N ALA A 350 9.17 -6.29 14.13
CA ALA A 350 8.32 -7.07 13.24
C ALA A 350 8.56 -6.68 11.78
N LEU A 351 9.73 -7.02 11.25
CA LEU A 351 10.18 -6.63 9.93
C LEU A 351 9.49 -7.46 8.83
N ASP A 352 9.10 -6.82 7.73
CA ASP A 352 8.87 -7.54 6.47
C ASP A 352 10.21 -8.03 5.92
N ARG A 353 10.44 -9.34 6.05
CA ARG A 353 11.70 -10.00 5.65
C ARG A 353 12.05 -9.84 4.18
N THR A 354 11.06 -9.52 3.34
CA THR A 354 11.27 -9.35 1.91
C THR A 354 11.60 -7.90 1.52
N SER A 355 11.53 -6.97 2.46
CA SER A 355 11.82 -5.56 2.17
C SER A 355 13.32 -5.29 2.00
N THR A 356 13.64 -4.29 1.19
CA THR A 356 14.99 -3.74 1.06
C THR A 356 15.01 -2.44 1.83
N LEU A 357 15.85 -2.39 2.86
CA LEU A 357 15.92 -1.31 3.85
C LEU A 357 16.90 -0.22 3.40
N LEU A 358 18.08 -0.64 2.95
CA LEU A 358 19.14 0.21 2.45
C LEU A 358 19.16 0.10 0.93
N THR A 359 18.91 1.21 0.24
CA THR A 359 18.74 1.21 -1.22
C THR A 359 19.68 2.19 -1.92
N ARG A 360 20.48 2.96 -1.17
CA ARG A 360 21.37 4.01 -1.68
C ARG A 360 22.82 3.66 -1.41
N PHE A 361 23.63 3.72 -2.45
CA PHE A 361 25.09 3.64 -2.33
C PHE A 361 25.68 5.04 -2.36
N PHE A 362 25.30 5.86 -3.33
CA PHE A 362 25.86 7.20 -3.52
C PHE A 362 25.01 8.29 -2.86
N GLU A 363 25.65 9.40 -2.51
CA GLU A 363 24.95 10.62 -2.11
C GLU A 363 24.37 11.31 -3.35
N THR A 364 23.09 11.05 -3.63
CA THR A 364 22.36 11.70 -4.74
C THR A 364 21.75 13.01 -4.26
N ARG A 365 22.17 14.14 -4.81
CA ARG A 365 21.59 15.47 -4.48
C ARG A 365 20.52 15.93 -5.47
N MET A 366 20.62 15.47 -6.72
CA MET A 366 19.86 15.98 -7.86
C MET A 366 19.02 14.91 -8.58
N SER A 367 19.11 13.65 -8.15
CA SER A 367 18.38 12.56 -8.81
C SER A 367 16.92 12.51 -8.37
N SER A 368 16.02 12.35 -9.35
CA SER A 368 14.62 11.98 -9.11
C SER A 368 14.46 10.50 -8.72
N ALA A 369 15.51 9.68 -8.90
CA ALA A 369 15.49 8.29 -8.50
C ALA A 369 15.44 8.18 -6.97
N SER A 370 14.43 7.49 -6.47
CA SER A 370 14.27 7.26 -5.03
C SER A 370 15.36 6.35 -4.44
N HIS A 371 15.96 5.50 -5.28
CA HIS A 371 16.85 4.40 -4.91
C HIS A 371 17.95 4.20 -5.98
N ASP A 372 19.17 3.83 -5.56
CA ASP A 372 20.26 3.46 -6.49
C ASP A 372 20.13 2.01 -7.00
N VAL A 373 19.49 1.16 -6.22
CA VAL A 373 19.34 -0.27 -6.49
C VAL A 373 17.87 -0.65 -6.40
N ALA A 374 17.38 -1.41 -7.38
CA ALA A 374 16.00 -1.89 -7.36
C ALA A 374 15.75 -2.78 -6.13
N PRO A 375 14.54 -2.78 -5.53
CA PRO A 375 14.26 -3.63 -4.37
C PRO A 375 14.57 -5.10 -4.64
N ILE A 376 15.33 -5.73 -3.74
CA ILE A 376 15.87 -7.11 -3.87
C ILE A 376 14.75 -8.13 -4.07
N ARG A 377 13.55 -7.90 -3.50
CA ARG A 377 12.37 -8.76 -3.70
C ARG A 377 11.98 -8.91 -5.18
N GLY A 378 12.23 -7.89 -5.98
CA GLY A 378 11.87 -7.85 -7.40
C GLY A 378 12.90 -8.51 -8.32
N TRP A 379 14.08 -8.88 -7.80
CA TRP A 379 15.14 -9.47 -8.61
C TRP A 379 14.79 -10.89 -9.00
N LYS A 380 14.92 -11.24 -10.29
CA LYS A 380 14.63 -12.60 -10.71
C LYS A 380 15.81 -13.48 -10.33
N PRO A 381 15.58 -14.74 -9.90
CA PRO A 381 16.67 -15.63 -9.54
C PRO A 381 17.72 -15.82 -10.63
N GLU A 382 17.31 -15.79 -11.90
CA GLU A 382 18.12 -15.97 -13.10
C GLU A 382 18.94 -14.74 -13.54
N ASP A 383 18.65 -13.56 -12.97
CA ASP A 383 19.38 -12.33 -13.30
C ASP A 383 20.84 -12.42 -12.86
N ARG A 384 21.75 -11.70 -13.53
CA ARG A 384 23.17 -11.64 -13.12
C ARG A 384 23.36 -10.56 -12.07
N LEU A 385 24.36 -10.73 -11.20
CA LEU A 385 24.70 -9.68 -10.25
C LEU A 385 25.35 -8.49 -10.99
N GLY A 386 24.79 -7.30 -10.83
CA GLY A 386 25.20 -6.05 -11.50
C GLY A 386 24.17 -5.52 -12.51
N SER A 387 23.05 -6.22 -12.76
CA SER A 387 22.00 -5.81 -13.70
C SER A 387 20.80 -5.08 -13.06
N HIS A 388 20.83 -4.83 -11.75
CA HIS A 388 19.69 -4.29 -10.97
C HIS A 388 19.85 -2.82 -10.58
N ILE A 389 20.87 -2.15 -11.12
CA ILE A 389 21.02 -0.71 -11.04
C ILE A 389 20.18 -0.09 -12.18
N PRO A 390 19.07 0.61 -11.87
CA PRO A 390 18.13 1.12 -12.88
C PRO A 390 18.74 2.16 -13.82
N LEU A 391 19.85 2.78 -13.42
CA LEU A 391 20.58 3.79 -14.17
C LEU A 391 21.81 3.15 -14.83
N GLY A 392 21.58 2.24 -15.78
CA GLY A 392 22.63 1.49 -16.49
C GLY A 392 23.72 2.41 -17.08
N GLU A 393 24.97 1.95 -16.99
CA GLU A 393 26.20 2.63 -17.47
C GLU A 393 26.40 4.07 -16.95
N ARG A 394 26.65 4.19 -15.64
CA ARG A 394 27.14 5.44 -15.04
C ARG A 394 28.61 5.66 -15.38
N SER A 395 28.87 6.72 -16.12
CA SER A 395 30.22 7.26 -16.30
C SER A 395 30.61 8.05 -15.05
N VAL A 396 31.76 7.71 -14.45
CA VAL A 396 32.28 8.40 -13.27
C VAL A 396 33.55 9.14 -13.63
N ILE A 397 33.56 10.46 -13.53
CA ILE A 397 34.78 11.25 -13.68
C ILE A 397 35.42 11.42 -12.31
N VAL A 398 36.68 11.08 -12.20
CA VAL A 398 37.49 11.32 -10.99
C VAL A 398 38.48 12.43 -11.27
N LEU A 399 38.63 13.34 -10.31
CA LEU A 399 39.56 14.45 -10.33
C LEU A 399 40.39 14.41 -9.05
N ARG A 400 41.72 14.30 -9.19
CA ARG A 400 42.66 14.49 -8.09
C ARG A 400 43.42 15.79 -8.29
N SER A 401 43.12 16.81 -7.51
CA SER A 401 43.80 18.11 -7.58
C SER A 401 43.55 18.95 -6.32
N ARG A 402 44.43 19.93 -6.07
CA ARG A 402 44.24 20.91 -4.99
C ARG A 402 42.99 21.78 -5.19
N ILE A 403 42.49 21.89 -6.42
CA ILE A 403 41.24 22.61 -6.72
C ILE A 403 40.02 21.98 -6.05
N VAL A 404 40.10 20.69 -5.67
CA VAL A 404 39.02 19.96 -4.99
C VAL A 404 38.55 20.69 -3.72
N SER A 405 39.49 21.27 -2.97
CA SER A 405 39.19 22.08 -1.79
C SER A 405 38.31 23.31 -2.05
N ARG A 406 38.27 23.80 -3.29
CA ARG A 406 37.49 24.97 -3.74
C ARG A 406 36.23 24.60 -4.52
N LEU A 407 35.96 23.32 -4.73
CA LEU A 407 34.80 22.89 -5.51
C LEU A 407 33.45 23.24 -4.87
N ASN A 408 33.41 23.51 -3.55
CA ASN A 408 32.20 24.04 -2.92
C ASN A 408 31.77 25.42 -3.47
N GLU A 409 32.69 26.17 -4.07
CA GLU A 409 32.42 27.45 -4.72
C GLU A 409 32.32 27.32 -6.25
N ALA A 410 32.31 26.09 -6.78
CA ALA A 410 32.27 25.81 -8.21
C ALA A 410 31.08 24.92 -8.59
N ALA A 411 30.49 25.20 -9.75
CA ALA A 411 29.59 24.30 -10.44
C ALA A 411 30.41 23.32 -11.30
N VAL A 412 30.09 22.04 -11.17
CA VAL A 412 30.66 20.96 -11.99
C VAL A 412 29.55 20.35 -12.83
N PHE A 413 29.77 20.26 -14.15
CA PHE A 413 28.80 19.70 -15.08
C PHE A 413 29.48 19.25 -16.38
N LEU A 414 28.75 18.44 -17.16
CA LEU A 414 29.10 18.15 -18.54
C LEU A 414 28.39 19.11 -19.48
N ALA A 415 29.10 19.64 -20.47
CA ALA A 415 28.53 20.47 -21.53
C ALA A 415 28.75 19.80 -22.89
N ARG A 416 27.71 19.70 -23.70
CA ARG A 416 27.83 19.12 -25.05
C ARG A 416 28.75 20.00 -25.88
N ALA A 417 29.72 19.42 -26.59
CA ALA A 417 30.60 20.20 -27.45
C ALA A 417 29.83 20.76 -28.65
N GLU A 418 30.07 22.02 -28.99
CA GLU A 418 29.56 22.68 -30.18
C GLU A 418 30.74 23.11 -31.08
N PRO A 419 30.58 23.01 -32.41
CA PRO A 419 31.61 23.48 -33.34
C PRO A 419 31.76 25.01 -33.26
N ASP A 420 33.02 25.46 -33.22
CA ASP A 420 33.42 26.87 -33.21
C ASP A 420 34.52 27.09 -34.27
N GLY A 421 34.10 27.05 -35.54
CA GLY A 421 35.02 27.03 -36.67
C GLY A 421 35.87 25.74 -36.67
N PRO A 422 37.22 25.81 -36.67
CA PRO A 422 38.09 24.64 -36.57
C PRO A 422 38.21 24.08 -35.14
N PHE A 423 37.72 24.82 -34.13
CA PHE A 423 37.78 24.42 -32.73
C PHE A 423 36.40 23.94 -32.23
N ARG A 424 36.37 23.45 -31.00
CA ARG A 424 35.15 23.08 -30.29
C ARG A 424 35.04 23.93 -29.03
N LYS A 425 33.82 24.27 -28.65
CA LYS A 425 33.53 24.99 -27.39
C LYS A 425 32.45 24.26 -26.57
N PRO A 426 32.40 24.47 -25.25
CA PRO A 426 31.29 24.02 -24.43
C PRO A 426 29.97 24.69 -24.89
N GLY A 427 28.99 23.88 -25.24
CA GLY A 427 27.68 24.31 -25.71
C GLY A 427 26.69 24.64 -24.61
N ALA A 428 25.45 24.95 -25.02
CA ALA A 428 24.38 25.34 -24.10
C ALA A 428 23.72 24.15 -23.37
N THR A 429 23.77 22.94 -23.94
CA THR A 429 23.24 21.73 -23.31
C THR A 429 24.15 21.26 -22.18
N GLN A 430 23.64 21.31 -20.95
CA GLN A 430 24.37 20.98 -19.73
C GLN A 430 23.73 19.80 -18.99
N VAL A 431 24.57 18.90 -18.47
CA VAL A 431 24.18 17.76 -17.64
C VAL A 431 24.93 17.81 -16.33
N PHE A 432 24.20 17.91 -15.22
CA PHE A 432 24.77 17.94 -13.87
C PHE A 432 25.04 16.53 -13.35
N PRO A 433 26.00 16.35 -12.43
CA PRO A 433 26.26 15.05 -11.82
C PRO A 433 25.06 14.57 -11.00
N LEU A 434 24.68 13.31 -11.17
CA LEU A 434 23.65 12.65 -10.38
C LEU A 434 24.07 12.46 -8.92
N PHE A 435 25.34 12.14 -8.74
CA PHE A 435 25.98 11.94 -7.45
C PHE A 435 27.43 12.41 -7.51
N GLN A 436 27.95 12.79 -6.34
CA GLN A 436 29.33 13.19 -6.17
C GLN A 436 29.82 12.81 -4.78
N GLY A 437 31.13 12.74 -4.60
CA GLY A 437 31.71 12.52 -3.28
C GLY A 437 33.18 12.89 -3.22
N LEU A 438 33.66 13.02 -2.00
CA LEU A 438 35.01 13.44 -1.65
C LEU A 438 35.68 12.31 -0.84
N PRO A 439 36.27 11.30 -1.49
CA PRO A 439 36.98 10.22 -0.80
C PRO A 439 38.21 10.73 -0.03
N GLY A 440 38.72 11.92 -0.35
CA GLY A 440 39.83 12.53 0.37
C GLY A 440 39.79 14.06 0.29
N LEU A 441 40.87 14.70 0.73
CA LEU A 441 40.99 16.17 0.69
C LEU A 441 41.31 16.72 -0.70
N ASP A 442 41.93 15.90 -1.55
CA ASP A 442 42.42 16.28 -2.89
C ASP A 442 41.74 15.50 -4.02
N THR A 443 40.78 14.62 -3.71
CA THR A 443 40.15 13.72 -4.68
C THR A 443 38.65 13.86 -4.64
N ALA A 444 38.02 14.03 -5.81
CA ALA A 444 36.58 14.11 -6.00
C ALA A 444 36.13 13.17 -7.12
N TYR A 445 34.93 12.61 -7.02
CA TYR A 445 34.29 11.87 -8.11
C TYR A 445 32.91 12.42 -8.44
N PHE A 446 32.52 12.30 -9.70
CA PHE A 446 31.26 12.80 -10.25
C PHE A 446 30.63 11.76 -11.18
N GLY A 447 29.43 11.30 -10.83
CA GLY A 447 28.69 10.34 -11.64
C GLY A 447 27.67 11.00 -12.54
N PHE A 448 27.69 10.66 -13.83
CA PHE A 448 26.76 11.20 -14.83
C PHE A 448 25.92 10.08 -15.45
N GLU A 449 24.69 10.41 -15.82
CA GLU A 449 23.77 9.53 -16.56
C GLU A 449 24.05 9.58 -18.06
N ILE A 450 25.31 9.39 -18.44
CA ILE A 450 25.76 9.39 -19.83
C ILE A 450 26.62 8.14 -20.02
N SER A 451 26.33 7.38 -21.08
CA SER A 451 27.11 6.19 -21.41
C SER A 451 28.55 6.56 -21.85
N PRO A 452 29.56 5.72 -21.59
CA PRO A 452 30.92 5.97 -22.08
C PRO A 452 30.99 6.13 -23.60
N ALA A 453 30.12 5.42 -24.33
CA ALA A 453 30.01 5.52 -25.79
C ALA A 453 29.51 6.89 -26.25
N GLU A 454 28.58 7.50 -25.52
CA GLU A 454 28.09 8.85 -25.80
C GLU A 454 29.13 9.92 -25.46
N LEU A 455 29.91 9.74 -24.38
CA LEU A 455 31.05 10.61 -24.08
C LEU A 455 32.11 10.57 -25.19
N ALA A 456 32.32 9.39 -25.79
CA ALA A 456 33.26 9.19 -26.89
C ALA A 456 32.74 9.61 -28.27
N SER A 457 31.49 10.10 -28.36
CA SER A 457 30.89 10.54 -29.62
C SER A 457 31.53 11.83 -30.14
N GLU A 458 31.27 12.16 -31.41
CA GLU A 458 31.68 13.40 -32.04
C GLU A 458 30.45 14.32 -32.18
N PRO A 459 30.47 15.60 -31.72
CA PRO A 459 31.61 16.41 -31.27
C PRO A 459 32.11 16.16 -29.83
N GLY A 460 31.41 15.31 -29.06
CA GLY A 460 31.76 14.89 -27.70
C GLY A 460 31.24 15.81 -26.61
N TRP A 461 31.82 15.68 -25.42
CA TRP A 461 31.44 16.44 -24.23
C TRP A 461 32.64 17.12 -23.57
N TYR A 462 32.39 18.21 -22.86
CA TYR A 462 33.35 18.88 -21.98
C TYR A 462 32.99 18.64 -20.53
N PHE A 463 33.95 18.23 -19.72
CA PHE A 463 33.89 18.33 -18.28
C PHE A 463 34.25 19.76 -17.87
N VAL A 464 33.26 20.47 -17.35
CA VAL A 464 33.36 21.89 -17.02
C VAL A 464 33.39 22.07 -15.51
N ILE A 465 34.42 22.76 -15.04
CA ILE A 465 34.51 23.29 -13.67
C ILE A 465 34.38 24.80 -13.81
N GLN A 466 33.29 25.34 -13.27
CA GLN A 466 32.96 26.76 -13.37
C GLN A 466 32.83 27.36 -11.98
N GLU A 467 33.60 28.40 -11.69
CA GLU A 467 33.43 29.18 -10.47
C GLU A 467 32.06 29.88 -10.44
N LEU A 468 31.38 29.83 -9.30
CA LEU A 468 30.12 30.53 -9.10
C LEU A 468 30.37 32.04 -9.03
N ALA A 469 29.59 32.83 -9.77
CA ALA A 469 29.73 34.29 -9.84
C ALA A 469 29.28 35.03 -8.54
N GLY A 470 29.30 34.35 -7.39
CA GLY A 470 28.70 34.83 -6.14
C GLY A 470 29.58 35.78 -5.32
N ALA A 471 30.90 35.81 -5.56
CA ALA A 471 31.82 36.68 -4.84
C ALA A 471 32.80 37.35 -5.82
N GLY A 472 32.64 38.66 -6.05
CA GLY A 472 33.60 39.44 -6.82
C GLY A 472 34.96 39.46 -6.12
N ARG A 473 36.01 39.02 -6.82
CA ARG A 473 37.40 39.11 -6.36
C ARG A 473 38.09 40.26 -7.08
N PHE A 474 38.92 40.99 -6.36
CA PHE A 474 39.73 42.06 -6.93
C PHE A 474 41.19 41.65 -6.90
N GLY A 475 41.85 41.72 -8.05
CA GLY A 475 43.23 41.29 -8.21
C GLY A 475 43.70 41.42 -9.65
N LEU A 476 45.00 41.30 -9.84
CA LEU A 476 45.63 41.24 -11.15
C LEU A 476 46.30 39.88 -11.31
N ASP A 477 46.57 39.48 -12.56
CA ASP A 477 47.25 38.23 -12.82
C ASP A 477 48.71 38.25 -12.32
N GLU A 478 49.24 37.11 -11.90
CA GLU A 478 50.63 37.03 -11.44
C GLU A 478 51.63 37.08 -12.60
N VAL A 479 51.22 36.57 -13.76
CA VAL A 479 52.06 36.46 -14.95
C VAL A 479 51.57 37.44 -16.01
N ALA A 480 52.47 38.28 -16.52
CA ALA A 480 52.15 39.22 -17.59
C ALA A 480 52.07 38.52 -18.94
N THR A 481 51.04 38.86 -19.73
CA THR A 481 50.98 38.50 -21.15
C THR A 481 51.84 39.46 -21.99
N PRO A 482 52.37 39.00 -23.14
CA PRO A 482 53.23 39.84 -23.99
C PRO A 482 52.50 41.06 -24.59
N ALA A 483 51.18 40.95 -24.80
CA ALA A 483 50.35 42.01 -25.34
C ALA A 483 49.02 42.06 -24.58
N MET A 484 48.71 43.22 -24.00
CA MET A 484 47.48 43.45 -23.24
C MET A 484 46.35 43.86 -24.18
N ALA A 485 45.53 42.89 -24.60
CA ALA A 485 44.42 43.14 -25.51
C ALA A 485 43.22 43.78 -24.78
N SER A 486 42.97 43.34 -23.55
CA SER A 486 41.87 43.77 -22.69
C SER A 486 42.36 44.05 -21.26
N TRP A 487 41.52 44.66 -20.42
CA TRP A 487 41.82 44.83 -19.00
C TRP A 487 41.96 43.50 -18.23
N ASN A 488 41.39 42.41 -18.75
CA ASN A 488 41.54 41.08 -18.16
C ASN A 488 42.95 40.49 -18.34
N ASP A 489 43.78 41.09 -19.20
CA ASP A 489 45.18 40.68 -19.42
C ASP A 489 46.15 41.47 -18.50
N LEU A 490 45.63 42.29 -17.59
CA LEU A 490 46.43 43.12 -16.70
C LEU A 490 47.01 42.30 -15.55
N ALA A 491 48.34 42.34 -15.42
CA ALA A 491 49.08 41.58 -14.41
C ALA A 491 49.83 42.49 -13.42
N TRP A 492 50.19 41.96 -12.25
CA TRP A 492 50.97 42.67 -11.22
C TRP A 492 52.30 43.26 -11.74
N PRO A 493 53.09 42.58 -12.61
CA PRO A 493 54.31 43.17 -13.19
C PRO A 493 54.04 44.39 -14.10
N SER A 494 52.80 44.53 -14.58
CA SER A 494 52.38 45.63 -15.45
C SER A 494 52.02 46.90 -14.68
N VAL A 495 51.94 46.84 -13.35
CA VAL A 495 51.60 47.99 -12.49
C VAL A 495 52.75 48.33 -11.53
N ALA A 496 52.80 49.57 -11.05
CA ALA A 496 53.77 49.99 -10.04
C ALA A 496 53.18 49.76 -8.64
N VAL A 497 53.95 49.14 -7.74
CA VAL A 497 53.58 48.94 -6.34
C VAL A 497 54.57 49.69 -5.46
N GLN A 498 54.08 50.55 -4.56
CA GLN A 498 54.89 51.33 -3.62
C GLN A 498 54.28 51.21 -2.22
N GLY A 499 55.08 50.76 -1.24
CA GLY A 499 54.64 50.63 0.15
C GLY A 499 53.45 49.66 0.35
N GLY A 500 53.28 48.67 -0.52
CA GLY A 500 52.14 47.73 -0.48
C GLY A 500 50.87 48.24 -1.16
N TYR A 501 50.88 49.47 -1.70
CA TYR A 501 49.77 50.05 -2.45
C TYR A 501 50.08 50.15 -3.93
N MET A 502 49.05 50.07 -4.76
CA MET A 502 49.16 50.28 -6.20
C MET A 502 49.36 51.77 -6.50
N ALA A 503 50.52 52.12 -7.07
CA ALA A 503 50.88 53.48 -7.45
C ALA A 503 50.28 53.83 -8.82
N VAL A 504 48.99 54.14 -8.83
CA VAL A 504 48.16 54.39 -10.03
C VAL A 504 48.74 55.51 -10.94
N SER A 505 49.44 56.49 -10.37
CA SER A 505 50.06 57.60 -11.10
C SER A 505 51.42 57.26 -11.72
N ALA A 506 52.14 56.26 -11.19
CA ALA A 506 53.50 55.95 -11.59
C ALA A 506 53.57 55.16 -12.91
N LYS A 507 52.54 54.35 -13.20
CA LYS A 507 52.42 53.59 -14.45
C LYS A 507 50.96 53.56 -14.87
N LYS A 508 50.69 53.90 -16.14
CA LYS A 508 49.35 53.96 -16.72
C LYS A 508 49.22 52.90 -17.83
N PRO A 509 48.88 51.65 -17.49
CA PRO A 509 48.59 50.63 -18.49
C PRO A 509 47.38 51.05 -19.33
N VAL A 510 47.40 50.78 -20.64
CA VAL A 510 46.27 51.00 -21.54
C VAL A 510 46.16 49.78 -22.47
N PRO A 511 45.07 49.00 -22.42
CA PRO A 511 44.89 47.86 -23.31
C PRO A 511 44.47 48.31 -24.70
N ALA A 512 44.62 47.43 -25.69
CA ALA A 512 44.14 47.71 -27.05
C ALA A 512 42.62 47.95 -27.12
N GLN A 513 41.85 47.29 -26.25
CA GLN A 513 40.40 47.42 -26.16
C GLN A 513 39.96 47.78 -24.72
N PRO A 514 40.00 49.07 -24.35
CA PRO A 514 39.70 49.50 -22.98
C PRO A 514 38.21 49.45 -22.61
N ARG A 515 37.30 49.23 -23.57
CA ARG A 515 35.84 49.14 -23.37
C ARG A 515 35.24 50.28 -22.51
N GLY A 516 35.79 51.49 -22.62
CA GLY A 516 35.32 52.66 -21.87
C GLY A 516 35.81 52.75 -20.42
N LEU A 517 36.68 51.84 -19.97
CA LEU A 517 37.33 51.90 -18.66
C LEU A 517 38.68 52.62 -18.76
N GLU A 518 38.97 53.48 -17.78
CA GLU A 518 40.14 54.35 -17.73
C GLU A 518 40.92 54.15 -16.42
N TRP A 519 42.22 53.91 -16.54
CA TRP A 519 43.11 53.71 -15.40
C TRP A 519 43.26 54.99 -14.57
N GLY A 520 42.91 54.90 -13.28
CA GLY A 520 43.09 55.97 -12.30
C GLY A 520 42.12 57.14 -12.40
N ARG A 521 41.01 56.98 -13.13
CA ARG A 521 39.97 58.01 -13.23
C ARG A 521 39.17 58.16 -11.94
N ASP A 522 38.57 57.08 -11.46
CA ASP A 522 37.82 57.02 -10.21
C ASP A 522 37.85 55.60 -9.60
N ALA A 523 37.30 55.46 -8.39
CA ALA A 523 37.26 54.18 -7.69
C ALA A 523 36.40 53.12 -8.41
N ALA A 524 35.39 53.52 -9.17
CA ALA A 524 34.51 52.59 -9.89
C ALA A 524 35.22 51.98 -11.11
N HIS A 525 35.97 52.78 -11.86
CA HIS A 525 36.79 52.32 -12.98
C HIS A 525 37.91 51.40 -12.48
N MET A 526 38.57 51.76 -11.37
CA MET A 526 39.59 50.91 -10.77
C MET A 526 39.02 49.59 -10.25
N ALA A 527 37.84 49.60 -9.62
CA ALA A 527 37.15 48.38 -9.21
C ALA A 527 36.80 47.50 -10.42
N ALA A 528 36.26 48.08 -11.49
CA ALA A 528 35.93 47.33 -12.70
C ALA A 528 37.16 46.75 -13.43
N ILE A 529 38.28 47.48 -13.44
CA ILE A 529 39.55 47.01 -14.04
C ILE A 529 40.17 45.88 -13.22
N THR A 530 40.11 45.97 -11.89
CA THR A 530 40.70 44.97 -10.98
C THR A 530 39.76 43.80 -10.68
N LEU A 531 38.52 43.83 -11.16
CA LEU A 531 37.56 42.75 -10.97
C LEU A 531 38.00 41.51 -11.76
N GLN A 532 38.32 40.42 -11.06
CA GLN A 532 38.63 39.15 -11.68
C GLN A 532 37.33 38.45 -12.11
N LEU A 533 37.29 38.06 -13.38
CA LEU A 533 36.16 37.31 -13.92
C LEU A 533 36.18 35.86 -13.40
N PRO A 534 35.01 35.25 -13.12
CA PRO A 534 34.94 33.86 -12.70
C PRO A 534 35.61 32.94 -13.71
N ILE A 535 36.41 32.01 -13.21
CA ILE A 535 37.16 31.09 -14.06
C ILE A 535 36.25 29.94 -14.49
N ARG A 536 36.33 29.57 -15.77
CA ARG A 536 35.73 28.37 -16.33
C ARG A 536 36.82 27.52 -16.98
N VAL A 537 37.04 26.33 -16.46
CA VAL A 537 37.92 25.32 -17.06
C VAL A 537 37.06 24.29 -17.77
N ALA A 538 37.38 23.97 -19.01
CA ALA A 538 36.68 22.97 -19.81
C ALA A 538 37.67 21.94 -20.34
N ILE A 539 37.54 20.69 -19.91
CA ILE A 539 38.38 19.56 -20.34
C ILE A 539 37.56 18.71 -21.30
N HIS A 540 38.03 18.51 -22.53
CA HIS A 540 37.31 17.66 -23.48
C HIS A 540 37.42 16.19 -23.04
N THR A 541 36.31 15.46 -23.13
CA THR A 541 36.22 14.06 -22.70
C THR A 541 37.10 13.10 -23.50
N SER A 542 37.52 13.46 -24.72
CA SER A 542 38.50 12.68 -25.49
C SER A 542 39.85 12.57 -24.80
N LEU A 543 40.21 13.55 -23.95
CA LEU A 543 41.44 13.53 -23.14
C LEU A 543 41.31 12.64 -21.89
N LEU A 544 40.08 12.29 -21.51
CA LEU A 544 39.77 11.47 -20.34
C LEU A 544 39.52 10.00 -20.70
N LEU A 545 39.22 9.75 -21.97
CA LEU A 545 38.99 8.42 -22.52
C LEU A 545 40.34 7.75 -22.86
N PRO A 546 40.43 6.41 -22.75
CA PRO A 546 41.60 5.69 -23.23
C PRO A 546 41.77 5.94 -24.74
N GLU A 547 43.02 6.03 -25.21
CA GLU A 547 43.30 6.11 -26.64
C GLU A 547 42.66 4.91 -27.35
N LYS A 548 41.94 5.17 -28.45
CA LYS A 548 41.39 4.11 -29.29
C LYS A 548 42.56 3.30 -29.86
N SER A 549 42.79 2.11 -29.31
CA SER A 549 43.77 1.13 -29.80
C SER A 549 43.41 0.59 -31.18
#